data_AF-A0ABD1DH69-F1
#
_entry.id   AF-A0ABD1DH69-F1
#
_cell.length_a   1.000
_cell.length_b   1.000
_cell.length_c   1.000
_cell.angle_alpha   90.00
_cell.angle_beta   90.00
_cell.angle_gamma   90.00
#
_symmetry.space_group_name_H-M   'P 1'
#
loop_
_entity.id
_entity.type
_entity.pdbx_description
1 polymer ?
#
loop_
_entity_poly.entity_id
_entity_poly.type
_entity_poly.pdbx_seq_one_letter_code
_entity_poly.pdbx_strand_id
1 'polypeptide(L)'
;MDNSVASSSKGEPDLNIEFDGTTVLCRVCGDKASGFHYGVHSCEGCKGFFRRSIQQKIQYRPCTKNQQCSILRINRNRCQYCRLKKCIAVGMSRDAVRFGRVPKREKARILAAMQQSTQNRGNQRALATELDDQPRLLAAVLRAHMETCEFTREKVTSMRQRARDCPSYSMPTL
;
A
#
# COMPACT_ATOMS: atom_id res chain seq x y z
N MET A 1 43.21 -18.04 21.71
CA MET A 1 42.27 -17.68 22.79
C MET A 1 42.40 -16.18 22.95
N ASP A 2 41.42 -15.30 22.75
CA ASP A 2 39.96 -15.33 22.85
C ASP A 2 39.44 -14.17 21.97
N ASN A 3 38.76 -14.40 20.85
CA ASN A 3 37.32 -14.26 20.62
C ASN A 3 36.65 -13.01 21.24
N SER A 4 36.21 -12.06 20.39
CA SER A 4 35.15 -11.09 20.74
C SER A 4 34.45 -10.57 19.47
N VAL A 5 33.50 -11.40 19.03
CA VAL A 5 32.18 -11.08 18.46
C VAL A 5 32.03 -9.72 17.76
N ALA A 6 32.14 -9.74 16.43
CA ALA A 6 31.57 -8.71 15.58
C ALA A 6 30.04 -8.85 15.56
N SER A 7 29.35 -7.95 16.24
CA SER A 7 27.89 -7.81 16.18
C SER A 7 27.45 -7.37 14.79
N SER A 8 27.20 -8.33 13.91
CA SER A 8 26.52 -8.08 12.63
C SER A 8 25.04 -7.84 12.89
N SER A 9 24.66 -6.58 13.09
CA SER A 9 23.28 -6.13 12.93
C SER A 9 22.91 -6.27 11.45
N LYS A 10 22.50 -7.47 11.04
CA LYS A 10 21.79 -7.64 9.77
C LYS A 10 20.46 -6.92 9.92
N GLY A 11 20.36 -5.73 9.36
CA GLY A 11 19.08 -5.08 9.13
C GLY A 11 18.19 -6.07 8.39
N GLU A 12 17.12 -6.49 9.03
CA GLU A 12 16.07 -7.28 8.39
C GLU A 12 15.63 -6.51 7.15
N PRO A 13 15.64 -7.11 5.95
CA PRO A 13 15.10 -6.44 4.78
C PRO A 13 13.62 -6.17 5.09
N ASP A 14 13.21 -4.90 5.08
CA ASP A 14 11.80 -4.55 5.12
C ASP A 14 11.10 -5.26 3.96
N LEU A 15 10.46 -6.37 4.29
CA LEU A 15 9.66 -7.16 3.36
C LEU A 15 8.42 -6.32 3.07
N ASN A 16 8.50 -5.45 2.06
CA ASN A 16 7.37 -4.64 1.61
C ASN A 16 6.24 -5.55 1.11
N ILE A 17 5.34 -5.95 2.00
CA ILE A 17 4.18 -6.75 1.61
C ILE A 17 3.28 -5.85 0.77
N GLU A 18 3.21 -6.11 -0.54
CA GLU A 18 2.35 -5.37 -1.45
C GLU A 18 0.91 -5.91 -1.32
N PHE A 19 -0.01 -5.02 -0.95
CA PHE A 19 -1.44 -5.32 -0.79
C PHE A 19 -2.25 -4.52 -1.80
N ASP A 20 -3.17 -5.20 -2.50
CA ASP A 20 -4.20 -4.54 -3.34
C ASP A 20 -5.51 -4.33 -2.54
N GLY A 21 -5.37 -3.78 -1.34
CA GLY A 21 -6.47 -3.51 -0.40
C GLY A 21 -7.04 -4.73 0.36
N THR A 22 -7.17 -5.91 -0.28
CA THR A 22 -7.73 -7.12 0.35
C THR A 22 -6.91 -8.39 0.17
N THR A 23 -5.94 -8.40 -0.75
CA THR A 23 -5.16 -9.60 -1.07
C THR A 23 -3.67 -9.32 -1.09
N VAL A 24 -2.90 -10.29 -0.60
CA VAL A 24 -1.45 -10.27 -0.67
C VAL A 24 -1.04 -10.54 -2.13
N LEU A 25 -0.15 -9.71 -2.66
CA LEU A 25 0.33 -9.84 -4.03
C LEU A 25 1.61 -10.68 -4.13
N CYS A 26 1.78 -11.30 -5.29
CA CYS A 26 2.98 -12.03 -5.65
C CYS A 26 4.15 -11.07 -5.82
N ARG A 27 5.15 -11.17 -4.95
CA ARG A 27 6.36 -10.32 -4.95
C ARG A 27 7.12 -10.32 -6.27
N VAL A 28 6.92 -11.34 -7.12
CA VAL A 28 7.58 -11.44 -8.43
C VAL A 28 6.83 -10.68 -9.51
N CYS A 29 5.51 -10.81 -9.61
CA CYS A 29 4.76 -10.34 -10.79
C CYS A 29 3.50 -9.51 -10.48
N GLY A 30 3.20 -9.24 -9.20
CA GLY A 30 2.04 -8.47 -8.76
C GLY A 30 0.69 -9.20 -8.90
N ASP A 31 0.68 -10.44 -9.41
CA ASP A 31 -0.54 -11.26 -9.47
C ASP A 31 -1.00 -11.69 -8.06
N LYS A 32 -2.27 -12.07 -7.88
CA LYS A 32 -2.79 -12.53 -6.58
C LYS A 32 -1.94 -13.70 -6.05
N ALA A 33 -1.40 -13.56 -4.85
CA ALA A 33 -0.64 -14.64 -4.23
C ALA A 33 -1.59 -15.76 -3.80
N SER A 34 -1.19 -17.01 -4.04
CA SER A 34 -1.92 -18.18 -3.54
C SER A 34 -1.44 -18.61 -2.16
N GLY A 35 -0.27 -18.12 -1.73
CA GLY A 35 0.30 -18.44 -0.43
C GLY A 35 1.76 -18.04 -0.34
N PHE A 36 2.45 -18.66 0.62
CA PHE A 36 3.87 -18.47 0.88
C PHE A 36 4.65 -19.66 0.33
N HIS A 37 5.34 -19.45 -0.78
CA HIS A 37 6.05 -20.51 -1.49
C HIS A 37 7.52 -20.14 -1.63
N TYR A 38 8.41 -21.08 -1.32
CA TYR A 38 9.86 -20.89 -1.43
C TYR A 38 10.39 -19.68 -0.66
N GLY A 39 9.75 -19.30 0.46
CA GLY A 39 10.20 -18.18 1.29
C GLY A 39 9.56 -16.83 0.98
N VAL A 40 8.63 -16.73 0.03
CA VAL A 40 7.96 -15.47 -0.32
C VAL A 40 6.49 -15.65 -0.67
N HIS A 41 5.69 -14.59 -0.55
CA HIS A 41 4.35 -14.56 -1.12
C HIS A 41 4.39 -14.59 -2.65
N SER A 42 3.79 -15.62 -3.24
CA SER A 42 3.80 -15.78 -4.69
C SER A 42 2.54 -16.45 -5.24
N CYS A 43 2.32 -16.27 -6.54
CA CYS A 43 1.23 -16.91 -7.28
C CYS A 43 1.66 -18.30 -7.80
N GLU A 44 0.68 -19.14 -8.16
CA GLU A 44 0.95 -20.48 -8.71
C GLU A 44 1.86 -20.46 -9.95
N GLY A 45 1.73 -19.44 -10.80
CA GLY A 45 2.57 -19.28 -11.98
C GLY A 45 4.05 -19.08 -11.65
N CYS A 46 4.38 -18.28 -10.62
CA CYS A 46 5.78 -18.04 -10.23
C CYS A 46 6.33 -19.16 -9.35
N LYS A 47 5.51 -19.76 -8.49
CA LYS A 47 5.83 -20.97 -7.74
C LYS A 47 6.25 -22.11 -8.67
N GLY A 48 5.40 -22.44 -9.66
CA GLY A 48 5.68 -23.52 -10.62
C GLY A 48 6.88 -23.22 -11.53
N PHE A 49 7.03 -21.97 -11.95
CA PHE A 49 8.19 -21.52 -12.72
C PHE A 49 9.48 -21.73 -11.94
N PHE A 50 9.58 -21.16 -10.72
CA PHE A 50 10.77 -21.27 -9.88
C PHE A 50 11.13 -22.73 -9.58
N ARG A 51 10.14 -23.57 -9.22
CA ARG A 51 10.34 -25.00 -8.97
C ARG A 51 11.03 -25.69 -10.15
N ARG A 52 10.50 -25.51 -11.37
CA ARG A 52 11.07 -26.12 -12.58
C ARG A 52 12.48 -25.60 -12.86
N SER A 53 12.67 -24.28 -12.79
CA SER A 53 13.97 -23.66 -13.06
C SER A 53 15.07 -24.21 -12.14
N ILE A 54 14.79 -24.38 -10.84
CA ILE A 54 15.79 -24.85 -9.88
C ILE A 54 15.98 -26.37 -9.92
N GLN A 55 14.89 -27.15 -10.01
CA GLN A 55 14.99 -28.62 -10.00
C GLN A 55 15.74 -29.15 -11.24
N GLN A 56 15.42 -28.60 -12.42
CA GLN A 56 16.04 -29.00 -13.68
C GLN A 56 17.33 -28.20 -13.96
N LYS A 57 17.73 -27.29 -13.06
CA LYS A 57 18.89 -26.40 -13.24
C LYS A 57 18.88 -25.70 -14.62
N ILE A 58 17.71 -25.20 -15.04
CA ILE A 58 17.52 -24.65 -16.37
C ILE A 58 18.34 -23.37 -16.51
N GLN A 59 19.22 -23.34 -17.51
CA GLN A 59 19.90 -22.12 -17.93
C GLN A 59 19.07 -21.43 -19.02
N TYR A 60 18.43 -20.32 -18.66
CA TYR A 60 17.68 -19.52 -19.63
C TYR A 60 18.62 -18.69 -20.50
N ARG A 61 18.23 -18.47 -21.76
CA ARG A 61 18.92 -17.55 -22.67
C ARG A 61 19.12 -16.18 -22.00
N PRO A 62 20.31 -15.55 -22.12
CA PRO A 62 20.54 -14.20 -21.61
C PRO A 62 19.47 -13.21 -22.08
N CYS A 63 19.10 -12.29 -21.20
CA CYS A 63 18.15 -11.24 -21.53
C CYS A 63 18.69 -10.34 -22.66
N THR A 64 17.84 -10.01 -23.63
CA THR A 64 18.17 -9.09 -24.73
C THR A 64 17.93 -7.61 -24.41
N LYS A 65 17.36 -7.30 -23.24
CA LYS A 65 17.00 -5.95 -22.78
C LYS A 65 17.74 -5.61 -21.48
N ASN A 66 19.07 -5.72 -21.49
CA ASN A 66 19.99 -5.35 -20.40
C ASN A 66 19.74 -6.03 -19.04
N GLN A 67 18.88 -7.06 -18.98
CA GLN A 67 18.49 -7.73 -17.74
C GLN A 67 17.65 -6.86 -16.77
N GLN A 68 16.96 -5.83 -17.28
CA GLN A 68 16.03 -4.97 -16.51
C GLN A 68 14.56 -5.10 -16.97
N CYS A 69 14.15 -6.26 -17.52
CA CYS A 69 12.74 -6.45 -17.87
C CYS A 69 11.84 -6.34 -16.64
N SER A 70 10.84 -5.46 -16.69
CA SER A 70 9.73 -5.45 -15.73
C SER A 70 8.96 -6.77 -15.79
N ILE A 71 8.71 -7.39 -14.65
CA ILE A 71 7.95 -8.64 -14.55
C ILE A 71 6.60 -8.33 -13.90
N LEU A 72 5.55 -8.36 -14.72
CA LEU A 72 4.14 -8.10 -14.35
C LEU A 72 3.28 -9.29 -14.78
N ARG A 73 2.05 -9.41 -14.25
CA ARG A 73 1.11 -10.49 -14.57
C ARG A 73 1.00 -10.74 -16.09
N ILE A 74 0.87 -9.67 -16.87
CA ILE A 74 0.67 -9.73 -18.33
C ILE A 74 1.91 -10.14 -19.14
N ASN A 75 3.11 -9.82 -18.67
CA ASN A 75 4.34 -9.94 -19.46
C ASN A 75 5.39 -10.86 -18.81
N ARG A 76 5.08 -11.50 -17.68
CA ARG A 76 6.01 -12.37 -16.93
C ARG A 76 6.60 -13.52 -17.76
N ASN A 77 5.94 -13.94 -18.84
CA ASN A 77 6.44 -15.01 -19.71
C ASN A 77 7.39 -14.50 -20.81
N ARG A 78 7.53 -13.18 -21.01
CA ARG A 78 8.32 -12.59 -22.10
C ARG A 78 9.83 -12.77 -21.93
N CYS A 79 10.32 -12.78 -20.69
CA CYS A 79 11.74 -12.96 -20.41
C CYS A 79 11.94 -13.87 -19.19
N GLN A 80 12.22 -15.14 -19.45
CA GLN A 80 12.43 -16.15 -18.39
C GLN A 80 13.68 -15.86 -17.55
N TYR A 81 14.75 -15.34 -18.17
CA TYR A 81 15.97 -14.91 -17.48
C TYR A 81 15.65 -13.88 -16.39
N CYS A 82 15.02 -12.76 -16.77
CA CYS A 82 14.68 -11.70 -15.81
C CYS A 82 13.65 -12.17 -14.78
N ARG A 83 12.73 -13.05 -15.16
CA ARG A 83 11.77 -13.64 -14.22
C ARG A 83 12.48 -14.47 -13.15
N LEU A 84 13.40 -15.35 -13.53
CA LEU A 84 14.17 -16.16 -12.57
C LEU A 84 15.08 -15.29 -11.71
N LYS A 85 15.76 -14.32 -12.33
CA LYS A 85 16.55 -13.30 -11.61
C LYS A 85 15.71 -12.58 -10.56
N LYS A 86 14.49 -12.15 -10.91
CA LYS A 86 13.58 -11.49 -9.96
C LYS A 86 13.10 -12.45 -8.87
N CYS A 87 12.77 -13.71 -9.18
CA CYS A 87 12.43 -14.72 -8.17
C CYS A 87 13.51 -14.81 -7.08
N ILE A 88 14.78 -14.92 -7.49
CA ILE A 88 15.91 -14.99 -6.56
C ILE A 88 16.07 -13.68 -5.79
N ALA A 89 16.01 -12.54 -6.49
CA ALA A 89 16.17 -11.22 -5.89
C ALA A 89 15.12 -10.90 -4.81
N VAL A 90 13.88 -11.39 -4.96
CA VAL A 90 12.84 -11.21 -3.93
C VAL A 90 12.95 -12.19 -2.76
N GLY A 91 13.91 -13.13 -2.81
CA GLY A 91 14.18 -14.09 -1.73
C GLY A 91 13.62 -15.49 -1.96
N MET A 92 13.20 -15.88 -3.18
CA MET A 92 12.83 -17.27 -3.42
C MET A 92 14.05 -18.19 -3.29
N SER A 93 13.94 -19.22 -2.44
CA SER A 93 15.00 -20.19 -2.20
C SER A 93 14.46 -21.62 -2.11
N ARG A 94 15.26 -22.58 -2.59
CA ARG A 94 14.98 -24.01 -2.42
C ARG A 94 15.01 -24.42 -0.95
N ASP A 95 15.88 -23.80 -0.17
CA ASP A 95 16.08 -24.18 1.24
C ASP A 95 14.96 -23.62 2.14
N ALA A 96 14.28 -22.58 1.66
CA ALA A 96 13.14 -21.97 2.33
C ALA A 96 11.87 -22.86 2.31
N VAL A 97 11.87 -23.99 1.60
CA VAL A 97 10.73 -24.93 1.57
C VAL A 97 10.44 -25.52 2.96
N ARG A 98 11.45 -25.64 3.83
CA ARG A 98 11.25 -26.02 5.24
C ARG A 98 10.33 -25.04 5.99
N PHE A 99 10.28 -23.78 5.54
CA PHE A 99 9.44 -22.71 6.06
C PHE A 99 8.16 -22.51 5.23
N GLY A 100 7.62 -23.55 4.60
CA GLY A 100 6.37 -23.46 3.82
C GLY A 100 5.15 -22.93 4.59
N ARG A 101 5.25 -22.82 5.93
CA ARG A 101 4.30 -22.06 6.76
C ARG A 101 4.80 -20.64 6.94
N VAL A 102 3.92 -19.66 6.71
CA VAL A 102 4.19 -18.25 7.02
C VAL A 102 4.65 -18.13 8.47
N PRO A 103 5.82 -17.51 8.76
CA PRO A 103 6.27 -17.29 10.12
C PRO A 103 5.19 -16.59 10.97
N LYS A 104 5.03 -16.96 12.24
CA LYS A 104 3.98 -16.38 13.12
C LYS A 104 4.02 -14.84 13.14
N ARG A 105 5.23 -14.27 13.20
CA ARG A 105 5.47 -12.83 13.17
C ARG A 105 5.00 -12.19 11.86
N GLU A 106 5.25 -12.85 10.73
CA GLU A 106 4.83 -12.39 9.41
C GLU A 106 3.32 -12.46 9.25
N LYS A 107 2.70 -13.55 9.73
CA LYS A 107 1.24 -13.69 9.79
C LYS A 107 0.60 -12.55 10.60
N ALA A 108 1.18 -12.21 11.75
CA ALA A 108 0.70 -11.11 12.58
C ALA A 108 0.81 -9.75 11.87
N ARG A 109 1.92 -9.48 11.17
CA ARG A 109 2.09 -8.27 10.35
C ARG A 109 1.05 -8.16 9.23
N ILE A 110 0.80 -9.26 8.52
CA ILE A 110 -0.22 -9.30 7.44
C ILE A 110 -1.60 -8.99 7.99
N LEU A 111 -1.97 -9.61 9.12
CA LEU A 111 -3.26 -9.36 9.77
C LEU A 111 -3.39 -7.90 10.22
N ALA A 112 -2.34 -7.34 10.82
CA ALA A 112 -2.33 -5.94 11.24
C ALA A 112 -2.49 -4.99 10.04
N ALA A 113 -1.77 -5.24 8.94
CA ALA A 113 -1.87 -4.45 7.71
C ALA A 113 -3.28 -4.53 7.08
N MET A 114 -3.90 -5.72 7.08
CA MET A 114 -5.28 -5.89 6.60
C MET A 114 -6.31 -5.20 7.50
N GLN A 115 -6.09 -5.16 8.81
CA GLN A 115 -6.97 -4.42 9.74
C GLN A 115 -6.88 -2.91 9.51
N GLN A 116 -5.67 -2.38 9.33
CA GLN A 116 -5.46 -0.96 9.04
C GLN A 116 -6.09 -0.53 7.71
N SER A 117 -5.98 -1.34 6.65
CA SER A 117 -6.62 -1.02 5.35
C SER A 117 -8.14 -0.98 5.45
N THR A 118 -8.73 -1.87 6.24
CA THR A 118 -10.18 -1.92 6.51
C THR A 118 -10.62 -0.71 7.33
N GLN A 119 -9.85 -0.35 8.35
CA GLN A 119 -10.15 0.79 9.23
C GLN A 119 -10.02 2.13 8.50
N ASN A 120 -9.00 2.29 7.65
CA ASN A 120 -8.87 3.48 6.79
C ASN A 120 -10.03 3.62 5.82
N ARG A 121 -10.53 2.53 5.22
CA ARG A 121 -11.74 2.58 4.37
C ARG A 121 -13.00 2.96 5.16
N GLY A 122 -13.12 2.48 6.40
CA GLY A 122 -14.19 2.87 7.31
C GLY A 122 -14.16 4.36 7.64
N ASN A 123 -12.99 4.87 8.03
CA ASN A 123 -12.79 6.29 8.31
C ASN A 123 -13.01 7.15 7.07
N GLN A 124 -12.55 6.71 5.89
CA GLN A 124 -12.73 7.45 4.64
C GLN A 124 -14.21 7.51 4.23
N ARG A 125 -14.99 6.46 4.48
CA ARG A 125 -16.45 6.47 4.31
C ARG A 125 -17.15 7.38 5.33
N ALA A 126 -16.79 7.28 6.61
CA ALA A 126 -17.35 8.14 7.65
C ALA A 126 -17.05 9.62 7.37
N LEU A 127 -15.82 9.94 6.97
CA LEU A 127 -15.43 11.27 6.55
C LEU A 127 -16.22 11.72 5.31
N ALA A 128 -16.40 10.85 4.31
CA ALA A 128 -17.23 11.17 3.15
C ALA A 128 -18.68 11.49 3.54
N THR A 129 -19.28 10.75 4.48
CA THR A 129 -20.63 11.02 4.99
C THR A 129 -20.71 12.35 5.76
N GLU A 130 -19.72 12.68 6.59
CA GLU A 130 -19.66 13.97 7.29
C GLU A 130 -19.47 15.16 6.30
N LEU A 131 -18.80 14.93 5.18
CA LEU A 131 -18.59 15.93 4.13
C LEU A 131 -19.79 16.08 3.17
N ASP A 132 -20.64 15.06 3.05
CA ASP A 132 -21.85 15.07 2.21
C ASP A 132 -22.96 15.95 2.83
N ASP A 133 -22.96 16.14 4.15
CA ASP A 133 -23.83 17.09 4.85
C ASP A 133 -23.27 18.52 4.74
N GLN A 134 -23.29 19.04 3.51
CA GLN A 134 -22.77 20.36 3.14
C GLN A 134 -23.29 21.50 4.03
N PRO A 135 -24.58 21.57 4.42
CA PRO A 135 -25.08 22.60 5.35
C PRO A 135 -24.42 22.52 6.73
N ARG A 136 -24.26 21.31 7.27
CA ARG A 136 -23.69 21.10 8.61
C ARG A 136 -22.19 21.35 8.63
N LEU A 137 -21.47 20.96 7.58
CA LEU A 137 -20.06 21.29 7.38
C LEU A 137 -19.84 22.81 7.31
N LEU A 138 -20.65 23.51 6.51
CA LEU A 138 -20.57 24.96 6.37
C LEU A 138 -20.82 25.66 7.72
N ALA A 139 -21.85 25.21 8.46
CA ALA A 139 -22.14 25.74 9.80
C ALA A 139 -21.00 25.48 10.79
N ALA A 140 -20.36 24.31 10.76
CA ALA A 140 -19.23 23.99 11.62
C ALA A 140 -17.99 24.84 11.31
N VAL A 141 -17.66 25.02 10.04
CA VAL A 141 -16.54 25.89 9.60
C VAL A 141 -16.81 27.34 10.00
N LEU A 142 -18.03 27.85 9.77
CA LEU A 142 -18.40 29.22 10.16
C LEU A 142 -18.31 29.43 11.68
N ARG A 143 -18.79 28.47 12.50
CA ARG A 143 -18.67 28.54 13.96
C ARG A 143 -17.21 28.55 14.40
N ALA A 144 -16.42 27.59 13.94
CA ALA A 144 -15.00 27.51 14.29
C ALA A 144 -14.25 28.78 13.87
N HIS A 145 -14.54 29.33 12.69
CA HIS A 145 -13.97 30.61 12.24
C HIS A 145 -14.35 31.78 13.16
N MET A 146 -15.61 31.85 13.59
CA MET A 146 -16.06 32.89 14.52
C MET A 146 -15.45 32.76 15.92
N GLU A 147 -15.18 31.53 16.35
CA GLU A 147 -14.61 31.21 17.67
C GLU A 147 -13.08 31.40 17.70
N THR A 148 -12.39 31.17 16.59
CA THR A 148 -10.91 31.19 16.54
C THR A 148 -10.31 32.40 15.82
N CYS A 149 -11.08 33.14 15.03
CA CYS A 149 -10.60 34.34 14.36
C CYS A 149 -11.04 35.60 15.12
N GLU A 150 -10.21 36.05 16.08
CA GLU A 150 -10.38 37.35 16.73
C GLU A 150 -10.32 38.51 15.72
N PHE A 151 -9.53 38.35 14.65
CA PHE A 151 -9.25 39.38 13.65
C PHE A 151 -10.47 39.77 12.79
N THR A 152 -11.38 38.83 12.47
CA THR A 152 -12.60 39.13 11.71
C THR A 152 -13.76 39.56 12.60
N ARG A 153 -13.75 39.23 13.90
CA ARG A 153 -14.88 39.56 14.78
C ARG A 153 -15.13 41.06 14.83
N GLU A 154 -14.15 41.88 15.19
CA GLU A 154 -14.36 43.34 15.33
C GLU A 154 -14.65 44.03 13.99
N LYS A 155 -13.89 43.71 12.93
CA LYS A 155 -14.04 44.36 11.61
C LYS A 155 -15.31 43.96 10.85
N VAL A 156 -15.84 42.76 11.09
CA VAL A 156 -16.98 42.21 10.34
C VAL A 156 -18.30 42.36 11.10
N THR A 157 -18.27 42.76 12.39
CA THR A 157 -19.48 42.95 13.22
C THR A 157 -20.45 43.96 12.60
N SER A 158 -19.96 45.14 12.21
CA SER A 158 -20.78 46.20 11.60
C SER A 158 -21.33 45.82 10.23
N MET A 159 -20.53 45.12 9.41
CA MET A 159 -20.98 44.59 8.12
C MET A 159 -22.11 43.55 8.30
N ARG A 160 -22.00 42.66 9.29
CA ARG A 160 -23.01 41.63 9.57
C ARG A 160 -24.28 42.20 10.17
N GLN A 161 -24.17 43.20 11.04
CA GLN A 161 -25.33 43.90 11.60
C GLN A 161 -26.12 44.56 10.47
N ARG A 162 -25.44 45.30 9.59
CA ARG A 162 -26.06 45.92 8.41
C ARG A 162 -26.70 44.91 7.46
N ALA A 163 -26.09 43.75 7.26
CA ALA A 163 -26.68 42.68 6.44
C ALA A 163 -27.94 42.05 7.06
N ARG A 164 -28.06 42.02 8.40
CA ARG A 164 -29.28 41.58 9.10
C ARG A 164 -30.38 42.64 9.04
N ASP A 165 -30.00 43.90 9.22
CA ASP A 165 -30.95 45.02 9.24
C ASP A 165 -31.44 45.38 7.82
N CYS A 166 -30.62 45.11 6.80
CA CYS A 166 -30.93 45.38 5.40
C CYS A 166 -30.56 44.18 4.51
N PRO A 167 -31.35 43.10 4.54
CA PRO A 167 -31.07 41.91 3.75
C PRO A 167 -31.25 42.22 2.25
N SER A 168 -30.14 42.29 1.53
CA SER A 168 -30.13 42.37 0.08
C SER A 168 -30.20 40.96 -0.49
N TYR A 169 -31.40 40.53 -0.86
CA TYR A 169 -31.58 39.34 -1.69
C TYR A 169 -31.43 39.78 -3.14
N SER A 170 -30.30 39.45 -3.77
CA SER A 170 -30.19 39.55 -5.23
C SER A 170 -31.19 38.57 -5.83
N MET A 171 -32.26 39.09 -6.43
CA MET A 171 -33.20 38.29 -7.20
C MET A 171 -32.46 37.63 -8.36
N PRO A 172 -32.65 36.33 -8.63
CA PRO A 172 -32.08 35.69 -9.81
C PRO A 172 -32.62 36.41 -11.06
N THR A 173 -31.72 36.92 -11.89
CA THR A 173 -32.06 37.41 -13.23
C THR A 173 -32.64 36.26 -14.06
N LEU A 174 -33.88 36.43 -14.51
CA LEU A 174 -34.60 35.58 -15.47
C LEU A 174 -33.88 35.49 -16.81
#